data_AF-A0A966KCH0-F1
#
_entry.id   AF-A0A966KCH0-F1
#
_cell.length_a   1.000
_cell.length_b   1.000
_cell.length_c   1.000
_cell.angle_alpha   90.00
_cell.angle_beta   90.00
_cell.angle_gamma   90.00
#
_symmetry.space_group_name_H-M   'P 1'
#
loop_
_entity.id
_entity.type
_entity.pdbx_description
1 polymer ?
#
loop_
_entity_poly.entity_id
_entity_poly.type
_entity_poly.pdbx_seq_one_letter_code
_entity_poly.pdbx_strand_id
1 'polypeptide(L)'
;DKDGKPQKPVAYTARELEQINNLVKDAIGFNEKRGDSVSVANILFRTEASDEPPFYKQPGVIELSKELFKFLIIVGSLGILFFGVVRPLLFPPKIDQALEEQRIEEEFDEKIKAEMETMSPAAREKRRMEVELERERRRIQEEEERMRIEAEKKAEEDSRKRIEEEKKAEYDELLAYAIEFVETNPKVVSGIFKEWLAQDAAKTNEANVAAGGAA
;
A
#
# COMPACT_ATOMS: atom_id res chain seq x y z
N ASP A 1 22.65 -46.88 1.57
CA ASP A 1 21.44 -47.00 2.39
C ASP A 1 20.40 -46.02 1.85
N LYS A 2 19.11 -46.36 1.88
CA LYS A 2 18.03 -45.53 1.32
C LYS A 2 17.67 -44.32 2.21
N ASP A 3 18.32 -44.20 3.36
CA ASP A 3 18.38 -42.99 4.15
C ASP A 3 19.77 -42.36 3.96
N GLY A 4 19.84 -41.18 3.36
CA GLY A 4 21.08 -40.44 3.09
C GLY A 4 21.83 -39.94 4.34
N LYS A 5 22.03 -40.80 5.33
CA LYS A 5 22.81 -40.51 6.53
C LYS A 5 24.28 -40.41 6.10
N PRO A 6 24.95 -39.27 6.32
CA PRO A 6 26.37 -39.15 6.00
C PRO A 6 27.14 -40.17 6.83
N GLN A 7 27.71 -41.16 6.14
CA GLN A 7 28.61 -42.12 6.76
C GLN A 7 29.80 -41.33 7.30
N LYS A 8 30.05 -41.40 8.61
CA LYS A 8 31.22 -40.76 9.21
C LYS A 8 32.45 -41.33 8.51
N PRO A 9 33.32 -40.51 7.90
CA PRO A 9 34.49 -41.02 7.22
C PRO A 9 35.39 -41.72 8.23
N VAL A 10 35.55 -43.04 8.07
CA VAL A 10 36.40 -43.87 8.92
C VAL A 10 37.83 -43.69 8.46
N ALA A 11 38.74 -43.41 9.40
CA ALA A 11 40.16 -43.30 9.06
C ALA A 11 40.72 -44.67 8.66
N TYR A 12 41.51 -44.71 7.58
CA TYR A 12 42.24 -45.93 7.19
C TYR A 12 43.20 -46.38 8.29
N THR A 13 43.29 -47.68 8.49
CA THR A 13 44.25 -48.29 9.42
C THR A 13 45.68 -48.19 8.86
N ALA A 14 46.67 -48.32 9.73
CA ALA A 14 48.09 -48.27 9.32
C ALA A 14 48.44 -49.33 8.26
N ARG A 15 47.83 -50.52 8.35
CA ARG A 15 48.04 -51.62 7.40
C ARG A 15 47.45 -51.30 6.03
N GLU A 16 46.28 -50.68 5.97
CA GLU A 16 45.66 -50.28 4.70
C GLU A 16 46.45 -49.14 4.04
N LEU A 17 46.96 -48.18 4.83
CA LEU A 17 47.83 -47.12 4.32
C LEU A 17 49.13 -47.66 3.72
N GLU A 18 49.74 -48.67 4.34
CA GLU A 18 50.94 -49.33 3.82
C GLU A 18 50.65 -50.06 2.49
N GLN A 19 49.52 -50.77 2.41
CA GLN A 19 49.08 -51.42 1.17
C GLN A 19 48.84 -50.40 0.04
N ILE A 20 48.18 -49.29 0.34
CA ILE A 20 47.96 -48.20 -0.62
C ILE A 20 49.29 -47.60 -1.07
N ASN A 21 50.21 -47.33 -0.14
CA ASN A 21 51.52 -46.78 -0.47
C ASN A 21 52.31 -47.71 -1.40
N ASN A 22 52.28 -49.03 -1.15
CA ASN A 22 52.93 -50.01 -2.02
C ASN A 22 52.29 -50.08 -3.40
N LEU A 23 50.96 -50.07 -3.48
CA LEU A 23 50.24 -50.05 -4.76
C LEU A 23 50.59 -48.80 -5.58
N VAL A 24 50.68 -47.64 -4.94
CA VAL A 24 51.07 -46.39 -5.59
C VAL A 24 52.52 -46.47 -6.09
N LYS A 25 53.44 -47.01 -5.30
CA LYS A 25 54.85 -47.18 -5.70
C LYS A 25 55.01 -48.12 -6.91
N ASP A 26 54.26 -49.22 -6.93
CA ASP A 26 54.28 -50.17 -8.04
C ASP A 26 53.67 -49.57 -9.31
N ALA A 27 52.56 -48.84 -9.19
CA ALA A 27 51.87 -48.21 -10.32
C ALA A 27 52.73 -47.15 -11.04
N ILE A 28 53.60 -46.44 -10.32
CA ILE A 28 54.46 -45.40 -10.88
C ILE A 28 55.89 -45.87 -11.21
N GLY A 29 56.26 -47.11 -10.86
CA GLY A 29 57.62 -47.63 -11.05
C GLY A 29 58.65 -46.95 -10.15
N PHE A 30 58.33 -46.82 -8.86
CA PHE A 30 59.19 -46.21 -7.83
C PHE A 30 60.60 -46.80 -7.84
N ASN A 31 61.63 -45.93 -7.79
CA ASN A 31 63.03 -46.35 -7.74
C ASN A 31 63.82 -45.53 -6.72
N GLU A 32 64.18 -46.17 -5.62
CA GLU A 32 64.94 -45.54 -4.52
C GLU A 32 66.34 -45.09 -4.95
N LYS A 33 66.99 -45.78 -5.89
CA LYS A 33 68.32 -45.41 -6.40
C LYS A 33 68.29 -44.15 -7.27
N ARG A 34 67.11 -43.79 -7.80
CA ARG A 34 66.87 -42.54 -8.53
C ARG A 34 66.56 -41.37 -7.59
N GLY A 35 66.33 -41.64 -6.30
CA GLY A 35 66.01 -40.63 -5.29
C GLY A 35 64.52 -40.29 -5.19
N ASP A 36 63.64 -41.15 -5.72
CA ASP A 36 62.19 -40.92 -5.64
C ASP A 36 61.72 -41.15 -4.19
N SER A 37 60.76 -40.34 -3.72
CA SER A 37 60.13 -40.50 -2.40
C SER A 37 58.62 -40.29 -2.51
N VAL A 38 57.84 -41.19 -1.92
CA VAL A 38 56.37 -41.15 -1.94
C VAL A 38 55.83 -41.42 -0.54
N SER A 39 54.90 -40.58 -0.10
CA SER A 39 54.18 -40.70 1.16
C SER A 39 52.70 -40.43 0.93
N VAL A 40 51.84 -41.31 1.44
CA VAL A 40 50.38 -41.19 1.36
C VAL A 40 49.86 -40.82 2.75
N ALA A 41 49.11 -39.72 2.83
CA ALA A 41 48.47 -39.28 4.07
C ALA A 41 46.95 -39.34 3.92
N ASN A 42 46.26 -39.83 4.95
CA ASN A 42 44.80 -39.81 5.00
C ASN A 42 44.32 -38.44 5.48
N ILE A 43 43.78 -37.63 4.57
CA ILE A 43 43.12 -36.36 4.89
C ILE A 43 41.65 -36.43 4.51
N LEU A 44 40.78 -35.91 5.38
CA LEU A 44 39.36 -35.82 5.09
C LEU A 44 39.13 -34.71 4.06
N PHE A 45 38.32 -35.01 3.03
CA PHE A 45 37.84 -33.99 2.12
C PHE A 45 36.92 -33.04 2.90
N ARG A 46 37.38 -31.79 3.10
CA ARG A 46 36.53 -30.71 3.58
C ARG A 46 35.68 -30.25 2.40
N THR A 47 34.39 -30.58 2.39
CA THR A 47 33.44 -29.81 1.61
C THR A 47 33.40 -28.43 2.27
N GLU A 48 33.85 -27.39 1.59
CA GLU A 48 33.61 -26.03 2.04
C GLU A 48 32.10 -25.86 2.04
N ALA A 49 31.48 -25.96 3.22
CA ALA A 49 30.10 -25.57 3.38
C ALA A 49 30.04 -24.12 2.95
N SER A 50 29.17 -23.79 1.99
CA SER A 50 28.99 -22.41 1.55
C SER A 50 28.82 -21.55 2.80
N ASP A 51 29.81 -20.72 3.09
CA ASP A 51 29.83 -19.79 4.24
C ASP A 51 28.90 -18.58 3.97
N GLU A 52 27.98 -18.76 3.03
CA GLU A 52 27.03 -17.75 2.63
C GLU A 52 26.05 -17.50 3.77
N PRO A 53 25.96 -16.25 4.25
CA PRO A 53 25.11 -15.94 5.37
C PRO A 53 23.65 -16.28 5.02
N PRO A 54 22.87 -16.80 5.98
CA PRO A 54 21.44 -17.02 5.79
C PRO A 54 20.76 -15.76 5.26
N PHE A 55 19.74 -15.91 4.42
CA PHE A 55 19.11 -14.80 3.70
C PHE A 55 18.73 -13.61 4.61
N TYR A 56 18.24 -13.87 5.84
CA TYR A 56 17.86 -12.83 6.81
C TYR A 56 19.03 -12.07 7.45
N LYS A 57 20.26 -12.59 7.35
CA LYS A 57 21.49 -11.92 7.79
C LYS A 57 22.21 -11.17 6.67
N GLN A 58 21.74 -11.31 5.44
CA GLN A 58 22.33 -10.60 4.31
C GLN A 58 22.10 -9.08 4.50
N PRO A 59 23.12 -8.25 4.23
CA PRO A 59 23.04 -6.81 4.46
C PRO A 59 21.89 -6.15 3.68
N GLY A 60 21.62 -6.62 2.46
CA GLY A 60 20.49 -6.13 1.65
C GLY A 60 19.12 -6.35 2.29
N VAL A 61 18.90 -7.53 2.88
CA VAL A 61 17.63 -7.85 3.56
C VAL A 61 17.47 -7.05 4.84
N ILE A 62 18.55 -6.85 5.59
CA ILE A 62 18.55 -6.01 6.79
C ILE A 62 18.21 -4.56 6.43
N GLU A 63 18.81 -4.02 5.38
CA GLU A 63 18.57 -2.64 4.96
C GLU A 63 17.12 -2.44 4.48
N LEU A 64 16.62 -3.37 3.65
CA LEU A 64 15.23 -3.37 3.20
C LEU A 64 14.24 -3.48 4.36
N SER A 65 14.53 -4.31 5.36
CA SER A 65 13.66 -4.47 6.54
C SER A 65 13.57 -3.19 7.37
N LYS A 66 14.68 -2.45 7.51
CA LYS A 66 14.68 -1.14 8.19
C LYS A 66 13.85 -0.12 7.43
N GLU A 67 13.95 -0.10 6.10
CA GLU A 67 13.20 0.82 5.26
C GLU A 67 11.70 0.52 5.31
N LEU A 68 11.33 -0.75 5.20
CA LEU A 68 9.94 -1.21 5.37
C LEU A 68 9.39 -0.82 6.75
N PHE A 69 10.20 -0.98 7.81
CA PHE A 69 9.80 -0.62 9.16
C PHE A 69 9.55 0.89 9.33
N LYS A 70 10.39 1.75 8.75
CA LYS A 70 10.16 3.20 8.73
C LYS A 70 8.85 3.55 8.03
N PHE A 71 8.59 2.94 6.88
CA PHE A 71 7.35 3.17 6.13
C PHE A 71 6.12 2.72 6.93
N LEU A 72 6.18 1.56 7.58
CA LEU A 72 5.11 1.08 8.46
C LEU A 72 4.82 2.03 9.63
N ILE A 73 5.84 2.67 10.21
CA ILE A 73 5.63 3.68 11.25
C ILE A 73 4.90 4.91 10.70
N ILE A 74 5.29 5.40 9.52
CA ILE A 74 4.65 6.57 8.90
C ILE A 74 3.20 6.25 8.57
N VAL A 75 2.94 5.15 7.87
CA VAL A 75 1.58 4.73 7.50
C VAL A 75 0.75 4.41 8.75
N GLY A 76 1.34 3.76 9.75
CA GLY A 76 0.70 3.45 11.01
C GLY A 76 0.31 4.71 11.78
N SER A 77 1.21 5.71 11.88
CA SER A 77 0.91 6.98 12.54
C SER A 77 -0.15 7.79 11.80
N LEU A 78 -0.09 7.85 10.46
CA LEU A 78 -1.16 8.43 9.64
C LEU A 78 -2.48 7.70 9.84
N GLY A 79 -2.46 6.37 9.90
CA GLY A 79 -3.62 5.54 10.17
C GLY A 79 -4.23 5.86 11.53
N ILE A 80 -3.42 5.92 12.59
CA ILE A 80 -3.89 6.28 13.94
C ILE A 80 -4.49 7.68 13.95
N LEU A 81 -3.86 8.67 13.31
CA LEU A 81 -4.40 10.02 13.21
C LEU A 81 -5.71 10.05 12.42
N PHE A 82 -5.77 9.30 11.32
CA PHE A 82 -6.96 9.20 10.49
C PHE A 82 -8.12 8.56 11.25
N PHE A 83 -7.92 7.39 11.87
CA PHE A 83 -8.97 6.70 12.62
C PHE A 83 -9.31 7.41 13.94
N GLY A 84 -8.36 8.09 14.58
CA GLY A 84 -8.53 8.74 15.87
C GLY A 84 -9.10 10.16 15.78
N VAL A 85 -8.78 10.93 14.74
CA VAL A 85 -9.20 12.35 14.62
C VAL A 85 -10.04 12.56 13.37
N VAL A 86 -9.52 12.20 12.19
CA VAL A 86 -10.17 12.55 10.91
C VAL A 86 -11.51 11.82 10.73
N ARG A 87 -11.55 10.50 10.99
CA ARG A 87 -12.74 9.67 10.87
C ARG A 87 -13.86 10.09 11.82
N PRO A 88 -13.66 10.32 13.13
CA PRO A 88 -14.74 10.79 13.99
C PRO A 88 -15.17 12.23 13.68
N LEU A 89 -14.30 13.07 13.10
CA LEU A 89 -14.69 14.42 12.70
C LEU A 89 -15.53 14.44 11.41
N LEU A 90 -15.17 13.60 10.42
CA LEU A 90 -15.88 13.49 9.14
C LEU A 90 -17.12 12.60 9.21
N PHE A 91 -17.07 11.57 10.06
CA PHE A 91 -18.14 10.61 10.28
C PHE A 91 -18.40 10.52 11.78
N PRO A 92 -18.97 11.57 12.39
CA PRO A 92 -19.40 11.49 13.77
C PRO A 92 -20.34 10.28 13.91
N PRO A 93 -20.21 9.49 14.99
CA PRO A 93 -21.20 8.45 15.26
C PRO A 93 -22.56 9.14 15.26
N LYS A 94 -23.50 8.60 14.48
CA LYS A 94 -24.89 9.05 14.54
C LYS A 94 -25.35 8.74 15.96
N ILE A 95 -25.37 9.76 16.82
CA ILE A 95 -26.27 9.76 17.96
C ILE A 95 -27.61 9.43 17.34
N ASP A 96 -28.32 8.43 17.86
CA ASP A 96 -29.61 8.01 17.31
C ASP A 96 -30.60 9.18 17.48
N GLN A 97 -30.56 10.11 16.53
CA GLN A 97 -31.33 11.34 16.52
C GLN A 97 -32.82 11.00 16.61
N ALA A 98 -33.24 9.87 16.07
CA ALA A 98 -34.60 9.37 16.21
C ALA A 98 -35.02 9.09 17.67
N LEU A 99 -34.11 8.62 18.53
CA LEU A 99 -34.41 8.36 19.95
C LEU A 99 -34.44 9.66 20.76
N GLU A 100 -33.58 10.63 20.45
CA GLU A 100 -33.63 11.96 21.07
C GLU A 100 -34.80 12.80 20.54
N GLU A 101 -35.09 12.77 19.24
CA GLU A 101 -36.25 13.40 18.61
C GLU A 101 -37.55 12.85 19.21
N GLN A 102 -37.67 11.53 19.38
CA GLN A 102 -38.81 10.92 20.07
C GLN A 102 -38.91 11.37 21.53
N ARG A 103 -37.78 11.42 22.27
CA ARG A 103 -37.81 11.85 23.68
C ARG A 103 -38.12 13.34 23.84
N ILE A 104 -37.62 14.18 22.93
CA ILE A 104 -37.91 15.62 22.88
C ILE A 104 -39.37 15.86 22.48
N GLU A 105 -39.91 15.08 21.54
CA GLU A 105 -41.30 15.16 21.10
C GLU A 105 -42.26 14.64 22.20
N GLU A 106 -41.90 13.58 22.91
CA GLU A 106 -42.62 13.09 24.09
C GLU A 106 -42.58 14.09 25.26
N GLU A 107 -41.41 14.68 25.57
CA GLU A 107 -41.27 15.73 26.58
C GLU A 107 -42.05 17.01 26.19
N PHE A 108 -42.07 17.36 24.90
CA PHE A 108 -42.82 18.49 24.38
C PHE A 108 -44.33 18.25 24.47
N ASP A 109 -44.81 17.07 24.07
CA ASP A 109 -46.21 16.68 24.18
C ASP A 109 -46.69 16.60 25.63
N GLU A 110 -45.88 16.07 26.54
CA GLU A 110 -46.17 16.05 27.98
C GLU A 110 -46.26 17.46 28.56
N LYS A 111 -45.32 18.34 28.18
CA LYS A 111 -45.30 19.74 28.62
C LYS A 111 -46.49 20.53 28.07
N ILE A 112 -46.81 20.36 26.78
CA ILE A 112 -47.96 21.00 26.12
C ILE A 112 -49.27 20.51 26.74
N LYS A 113 -49.37 19.23 27.10
CA LYS A 113 -50.52 18.67 27.81
C LYS A 113 -50.67 19.23 29.23
N ALA A 114 -49.59 19.31 30.01
CA ALA A 114 -49.60 19.90 31.35
C ALA A 114 -49.94 21.41 31.32
N GLU A 115 -49.44 22.14 30.31
CA GLU A 115 -49.76 23.56 30.09
C GLU A 115 -51.23 23.73 29.67
N MET A 116 -51.75 22.84 28.82
CA MET A 116 -53.17 22.82 28.49
C MET A 116 -54.04 22.53 29.72
N GLU A 117 -53.67 21.59 30.59
CA GLU A 117 -54.45 21.23 31.79
C GLU A 117 -54.55 22.39 32.80
N THR A 118 -53.56 23.27 32.85
CA THR A 118 -53.53 24.44 33.74
C THR A 118 -54.16 25.70 33.11
N MET A 119 -54.38 25.72 31.79
CA MET A 119 -55.04 26.84 31.09
C MET A 119 -56.58 26.77 31.12
N SER A 120 -57.22 27.94 31.05
CA SER A 120 -58.68 28.09 30.94
C SER A 120 -59.21 27.64 29.56
N PRO A 121 -60.50 27.29 29.41
CA PRO A 121 -61.05 26.73 28.17
C PRO A 121 -60.82 27.60 26.91
N ALA A 122 -60.89 28.93 27.03
CA ALA A 122 -60.63 29.84 25.92
C ALA A 122 -59.13 29.93 25.54
N ALA A 123 -58.22 29.75 26.50
CA ALA A 123 -56.78 29.77 26.23
C ALA A 123 -56.29 28.48 25.55
N ARG A 124 -56.93 27.34 25.83
CA ARG A 124 -56.66 26.04 25.18
C ARG A 124 -56.98 26.08 23.68
N GLU A 125 -58.10 26.68 23.29
CA GLU A 125 -58.48 26.82 21.88
C GLU A 125 -57.50 27.71 21.11
N LYS A 126 -57.06 28.82 21.71
CA LYS A 126 -56.05 29.70 21.13
C LYS A 126 -54.72 28.98 20.91
N ARG A 127 -54.23 28.23 21.90
CA ARG A 127 -52.99 27.44 21.78
C ARG A 127 -53.09 26.35 20.72
N ARG A 128 -54.25 25.68 20.57
CA ARG A 128 -54.47 24.70 19.50
C ARG A 128 -54.34 25.32 18.12
N MET A 129 -54.94 26.50 17.92
CA MET A 129 -54.81 27.25 16.66
C MET A 129 -53.38 27.73 16.42
N GLU A 130 -52.68 28.17 17.46
CA GLU A 130 -51.29 28.61 17.37
C GLU A 130 -50.35 27.46 16.97
N VAL A 131 -50.50 26.28 17.59
CA VAL A 131 -49.73 25.07 17.25
C VAL A 131 -50.00 24.61 15.81
N GLU A 132 -51.25 24.72 15.34
CA GLU A 132 -51.61 24.37 13.97
C GLU A 132 -50.96 25.33 12.95
N LEU A 133 -50.99 26.64 13.22
CA LEU A 133 -50.30 27.66 12.43
C LEU A 133 -48.77 27.47 12.42
N GLU A 134 -48.17 27.12 13.55
CA GLU A 134 -46.74 26.81 13.66
C GLU A 134 -46.36 25.58 12.83
N ARG A 135 -47.19 24.53 12.88
CA ARG A 135 -46.99 23.31 12.08
C ARG A 135 -47.08 23.61 10.59
N GLU A 136 -48.00 24.45 10.16
CA GLU A 136 -48.13 24.87 8.76
C GLU A 136 -46.92 25.71 8.30
N ARG A 137 -46.47 26.67 9.12
CA ARG A 137 -45.25 27.46 8.85
C ARG A 137 -44.00 26.59 8.75
N ARG A 138 -43.86 25.60 9.63
CA ARG A 138 -42.72 24.68 9.63
C ARG A 138 -42.69 23.85 8.34
N ARG A 139 -43.84 23.38 7.85
CA ARG A 139 -43.93 22.68 6.56
C ARG A 139 -43.50 23.56 5.39
N ILE A 140 -43.92 24.82 5.39
CA ILE A 140 -43.51 25.80 4.36
C ILE A 140 -42.00 26.04 4.42
N GLN A 141 -41.44 26.24 5.61
CA GLN A 141 -39.99 26.44 5.80
C GLN A 141 -39.18 25.22 5.35
N GLU A 142 -39.60 24.01 5.70
CA GLU A 142 -38.91 22.78 5.30
C GLU A 142 -38.99 22.56 3.78
N GLU A 143 -40.11 22.91 3.13
CA GLU A 143 -40.25 22.84 1.68
C GLU A 143 -39.38 23.90 0.97
N GLU A 144 -39.36 25.13 1.47
CA GLU A 144 -38.47 26.19 1.00
C GLU A 144 -37.00 25.80 1.16
N GLU A 145 -36.62 25.22 2.29
CA GLU A 145 -35.24 24.77 2.55
C GLU A 145 -34.85 23.63 1.61
N ARG A 146 -35.74 22.65 1.38
CA ARG A 146 -35.54 21.60 0.36
C ARG A 146 -35.34 22.19 -1.02
N MET A 147 -36.16 23.15 -1.42
CA MET A 147 -36.02 23.84 -2.71
C MET A 147 -34.70 24.63 -2.80
N ARG A 148 -34.25 25.28 -1.72
CA ARG A 148 -32.97 25.99 -1.69
C ARG A 148 -31.79 25.03 -1.83
N ILE A 149 -31.80 23.92 -1.10
CA ILE A 149 -30.75 22.89 -1.17
C ILE A 149 -30.72 22.26 -2.56
N GLU A 150 -31.88 21.96 -3.16
CA GLU A 150 -31.95 21.41 -4.51
C GLU A 150 -31.45 22.40 -5.56
N ALA A 151 -31.84 23.67 -5.45
CA ALA A 151 -31.35 24.74 -6.33
C ALA A 151 -29.83 24.95 -6.20
N GLU A 152 -29.30 24.91 -4.98
CA GLU A 152 -27.86 25.01 -4.71
C GLU A 152 -27.10 23.82 -5.31
N LYS A 153 -27.57 22.59 -5.07
CA LYS A 153 -26.98 21.37 -5.67
C LYS A 153 -27.02 21.42 -7.19
N LYS A 154 -28.12 21.91 -7.78
CA LYS A 154 -28.25 22.06 -9.22
C LYS A 154 -27.29 23.12 -9.77
N ALA A 155 -27.15 24.25 -9.07
CA ALA A 155 -26.19 25.28 -9.43
C ALA A 155 -24.73 24.77 -9.33
N GLU A 156 -24.42 23.99 -8.29
CA GLU A 156 -23.11 23.34 -8.14
C GLU A 156 -22.86 22.35 -9.27
N GLU A 157 -23.83 21.50 -9.61
CA GLU A 157 -23.72 20.55 -10.73
C GLU A 157 -23.53 21.26 -12.06
N ASP A 158 -24.29 22.33 -12.32
CA ASP A 158 -24.17 23.14 -13.54
C ASP A 158 -22.81 23.85 -13.60
N SER A 159 -22.30 24.36 -12.46
CA SER A 159 -20.96 24.95 -12.40
C SER A 159 -19.86 23.91 -12.64
N ARG A 160 -20.01 22.70 -12.10
CA ARG A 160 -19.08 21.58 -12.35
C ARG A 160 -19.08 21.20 -13.82
N LYS A 161 -20.26 21.09 -14.44
CA LYS A 161 -20.38 20.80 -15.89
C LYS A 161 -19.69 21.86 -16.74
N ARG A 162 -19.87 23.15 -16.43
CA ARG A 162 -19.17 24.24 -17.15
C ARG A 162 -17.66 24.12 -17.04
N ILE A 163 -17.13 23.83 -15.85
CA ILE A 163 -15.69 23.62 -15.65
C ILE A 163 -15.20 22.39 -16.43
N GLU A 164 -15.98 21.31 -16.48
CA GLU A 164 -15.66 20.13 -17.28
C GLU A 164 -15.67 20.41 -18.79
N GLU A 165 -16.65 21.18 -19.26
CA GLU A 165 -16.74 21.62 -20.67
C GLU A 165 -15.58 22.56 -21.05
N GLU A 166 -15.23 23.51 -20.19
CA GLU A 166 -14.07 24.39 -20.37
C GLU A 166 -12.77 23.58 -20.43
N LYS A 167 -12.55 22.66 -19.48
CA LYS A 167 -11.37 21.77 -19.50
C LYS A 167 -11.32 20.89 -20.75
N LYS A 168 -12.47 20.42 -21.23
CA LYS A 168 -12.55 19.63 -22.45
C LYS A 168 -12.19 20.49 -23.67
N ALA A 169 -12.69 21.72 -23.74
CA ALA A 169 -12.35 22.66 -24.81
C ALA A 169 -10.84 22.99 -24.80
N GLU A 170 -10.25 23.25 -23.63
CA GLU A 170 -8.81 23.47 -23.48
C GLU A 170 -8.00 22.24 -23.94
N TYR A 171 -8.45 21.04 -23.59
CA TYR A 171 -7.81 19.79 -24.04
C TYR A 171 -7.87 19.65 -25.57
N ASP A 172 -9.03 19.90 -26.17
CA ASP A 172 -9.22 19.80 -27.61
C ASP A 172 -8.36 20.84 -28.37
N GLU A 173 -8.20 22.06 -27.83
CA GLU A 173 -7.30 23.09 -28.36
C GLU A 173 -5.82 22.66 -28.26
N LEU A 174 -5.40 22.16 -27.09
CA LEU A 174 -4.03 21.66 -26.89
C LEU A 174 -3.71 20.46 -27.79
N LEU A 175 -4.69 19.58 -28.01
CA LEU A 175 -4.56 18.44 -28.92
C LEU A 175 -4.39 18.91 -30.36
N ALA A 176 -5.22 19.86 -30.81
CA ALA A 176 -5.12 20.45 -32.13
C ALA A 176 -3.74 21.11 -32.35
N TYR A 177 -3.28 21.89 -31.36
CA TYR A 177 -1.95 22.49 -31.38
C TYR A 177 -0.83 21.43 -31.44
N ALA A 178 -0.94 20.36 -30.65
CA ALA A 178 0.05 19.29 -30.67
C ALA A 178 0.10 18.58 -32.03
N ILE A 179 -1.04 18.31 -32.65
CA ILE A 179 -1.14 17.73 -33.99
C ILE A 179 -0.48 18.66 -35.01
N GLU A 180 -0.82 19.95 -35.00
CA GLU A 180 -0.23 20.96 -35.89
C GLU A 180 1.29 21.07 -35.69
N PHE A 181 1.75 21.03 -34.44
CA PHE A 181 3.18 21.09 -34.13
C PHE A 181 3.94 19.87 -34.69
N VAL A 182 3.35 18.68 -34.63
CA VAL A 182 3.92 17.46 -35.21
C VAL A 182 4.00 17.56 -36.72
N GLU A 183 2.95 18.07 -37.37
CA GLU A 183 2.93 18.29 -38.81
C GLU A 183 3.96 19.33 -39.26
N THR A 184 4.10 20.42 -38.49
CA THR A 184 5.00 21.53 -38.80
C THR A 184 6.47 21.17 -38.54
N ASN A 185 6.76 20.45 -37.45
CA ASN A 185 8.12 20.19 -36.97
C ASN A 185 8.39 18.70 -36.65
N PRO A 186 8.29 17.78 -37.63
CA PRO A 186 8.43 16.35 -37.37
C PRO A 186 9.82 15.95 -36.85
N LYS A 187 10.88 16.65 -37.28
CA LYS A 187 12.25 16.38 -36.83
C LYS A 187 12.45 16.68 -35.35
N VAL A 188 11.86 17.78 -34.85
CA VAL A 188 11.96 18.19 -33.44
C VAL A 188 11.26 17.17 -32.55
N VAL A 189 10.03 16.78 -32.92
CA VAL A 189 9.26 15.75 -32.19
C VAL A 189 10.00 14.42 -32.17
N SER A 190 10.54 13.98 -33.31
CA SER A 190 11.32 12.74 -33.37
C SER A 190 12.59 12.77 -32.51
N GLY A 191 13.21 13.95 -32.37
CA GLY A 191 14.35 14.16 -31.48
C GLY A 191 13.96 14.00 -30.01
N ILE A 192 12.88 14.66 -29.60
CA ILE A 192 12.33 14.55 -28.23
C ILE A 192 11.94 13.09 -27.93
N PHE A 193 11.26 12.42 -28.86
CA PHE A 193 10.86 11.03 -28.68
C PHE A 193 12.07 10.09 -28.57
N LYS A 194 13.12 10.31 -29.37
CA LYS A 194 14.37 9.55 -29.30
C LYS A 194 15.09 9.76 -27.96
N GLU A 195 15.11 10.99 -27.45
CA GLU A 195 15.73 11.31 -26.17
C GLU A 195 14.94 10.72 -24.99
N TRP A 196 13.61 10.79 -25.06
CA TRP A 196 12.74 10.15 -24.07
C TRP A 196 12.90 8.63 -24.06
N LEU A 197 12.93 7.98 -25.23
CA LEU A 197 13.21 6.54 -25.33
C LEU A 197 14.61 6.17 -24.81
N ALA A 198 15.62 7.00 -25.06
CA ALA A 198 16.96 6.76 -24.54
C ALA A 198 17.01 6.88 -23.01
N GLN A 199 16.29 7.84 -22.43
CA GLN A 199 16.20 8.01 -20.99
C GLN A 199 15.41 6.87 -20.32
N ASP A 200 14.32 6.41 -20.94
CA ASP A 200 13.55 5.26 -20.45
C ASP A 200 14.38 3.97 -20.50
N ALA A 201 15.08 3.73 -21.62
CA ALA A 201 16.01 2.62 -21.75
C ALA A 201 17.13 2.68 -20.70
N ALA A 202 17.68 3.86 -20.42
CA ALA A 202 18.69 4.03 -19.36
C ALA A 202 18.13 3.67 -17.98
N LYS A 203 16.92 4.14 -17.62
CA LYS A 203 16.27 3.79 -16.36
C LYS A 203 15.97 2.30 -16.23
N THR A 204 15.50 1.66 -17.30
CA THR A 204 15.25 0.20 -17.28
C THR A 204 16.55 -0.60 -17.16
N ASN A 205 17.64 -0.15 -17.78
CA ASN A 205 18.94 -0.77 -17.63
C ASN A 205 19.50 -0.58 -16.21
N GLU A 206 19.36 0.61 -15.61
CA GLU A 206 19.70 0.83 -14.20
C GLU A 206 18.88 -0.05 -13.26
N ALA A 207 17.57 -0.20 -13.50
CA ALA A 207 16.71 -1.09 -12.73
C ALA A 207 17.11 -2.57 -12.87
N ASN A 208 17.47 -3.03 -14.08
CA ASN A 208 17.94 -4.39 -14.32
C ASN A 208 19.33 -4.66 -13.74
N VAL A 209 20.24 -3.68 -13.75
CA VAL A 209 21.56 -3.79 -13.10
C VAL A 209 21.40 -3.82 -11.58
N ALA A 210 20.50 -3.02 -11.01
CA ALA A 210 20.16 -3.06 -9.58
C ALA A 210 19.54 -4.41 -9.17
N ALA A 211 18.75 -5.04 -10.04
CA ALA A 211 18.19 -6.38 -9.80
C ALA A 211 19.21 -7.52 -9.99
N GLY A 212 20.14 -7.39 -10.96
CA GLY A 212 21.18 -8.38 -11.25
C GLY A 212 22.39 -8.34 -10.32
N GLY A 213 22.64 -7.22 -9.65
CA GLY A 213 23.67 -7.08 -8.61
C GLY A 213 23.25 -7.58 -7.22
N ALA A 214 22.02 -8.09 -7.08
CA ALA A 214 21.49 -8.70 -5.87
C ALA A 214 21.45 -10.25 -5.94
N ALA A 215 22.10 -10.84 -6.95
CA ALA A 215 22.27 -12.28 -7.14
C ALA A 215 23.72 -12.72 -6.90
#